data_AF-A0A3B9DQ52-F1
#
_entry.id   AF-A0A3B9DQ52-F1
#
_cell.length_a   1.000
_cell.length_b   1.000
_cell.length_c   1.000
_cell.angle_alpha   90.00
_cell.angle_beta   90.00
_cell.angle_gamma   90.00
#
_symmetry.space_group_name_H-M   'P 1'
#
loop_
_entity.id
_entity.type
_entity.pdbx_description
1 polymer ?
#
loop_
_entity_poly.entity_id
_entity_poly.type
_entity_poly.pdbx_seq_one_letter_code
_entity_poly.pdbx_strand_id
1 'polypeptide(L)'
;MSRRARMRLLLGAGAVVLVASLASACSPMYVIRAGIAEAKILRARRPIPEVVLDPATDERTKTKLTFVVEARNYAISEFRLDVGRSYTSFTQLESDTLQMVLSASPQDRLAPKTWWFPIVGRVPYKGYFNEDAAIEEQRKLEEDGFDTYLRPTAAFSTLGWFADPLLSTLLRLDEVDLVETVLHELSHNHLFVKGQVRFNESFATFVGRAGAIEFFCNREGGGSDTVKCLRAQARWRDHQRFEGFIDGLVEQLEVVYQDTALAYETKVAEREVIFDRHLEIFANDVQPSFEASTYQGFLVTPLNNATLLTRVRYNHRLQDFQALLEREGDLRRAVQYLKDGVDGVDDPFDLLPVGTLDPSAF
;
A
#
# COMPACT_ATOMS: atom_id res chain seq x y z
N MET A 1 -21.59 48.50 -16.78
CA MET A 1 -22.20 47.32 -16.11
C MET A 1 -22.42 47.61 -14.64
N SER A 2 -23.64 47.41 -14.13
CA SER A 2 -23.96 47.62 -12.71
C SER A 2 -23.20 46.62 -11.83
N ARG A 3 -22.90 46.99 -10.58
CA ARG A 3 -22.26 46.12 -9.57
C ARG A 3 -22.98 44.76 -9.44
N ARG A 4 -24.32 44.77 -9.61
CA ARG A 4 -25.18 43.57 -9.62
C ARG A 4 -24.96 42.69 -10.84
N ALA A 5 -24.71 43.27 -12.03
CA ALA A 5 -24.40 42.50 -13.24
C ALA A 5 -23.05 41.80 -13.15
N ARG A 6 -22.02 42.46 -12.59
CA ARG A 6 -20.71 41.84 -12.34
C ARG A 6 -20.79 40.72 -11.30
N MET A 7 -21.56 40.90 -10.23
CA MET A 7 -21.76 39.87 -9.22
C MET A 7 -22.51 38.64 -9.76
N ARG A 8 -23.54 38.84 -10.60
CA ARG A 8 -24.24 37.73 -11.29
C ARG A 8 -23.33 36.99 -12.27
N LEU A 9 -22.45 37.70 -12.98
CA LEU A 9 -21.47 37.09 -13.89
C LEU A 9 -20.39 36.30 -13.15
N LEU A 10 -19.91 36.82 -12.00
CA LEU A 10 -18.96 36.11 -11.14
C LEU A 10 -19.58 34.89 -10.46
N LEU A 11 -20.84 34.98 -10.01
CA LEU A 11 -21.61 33.84 -9.49
C LEU A 11 -21.88 32.80 -10.57
N GLY A 12 -22.22 33.23 -11.80
CA GLY A 12 -22.41 32.34 -12.94
C GLY A 12 -21.12 31.66 -13.38
N ALA A 13 -20.00 32.39 -13.45
CA ALA A 13 -18.70 31.83 -13.76
C ALA A 13 -18.21 30.87 -12.66
N GLY A 14 -18.43 31.21 -11.38
CA GLY A 14 -18.14 30.32 -10.25
C GLY A 14 -18.98 29.04 -10.28
N ALA A 15 -20.26 29.13 -10.64
CA ALA A 15 -21.12 27.96 -10.81
C ALA A 15 -20.69 27.09 -12.00
N VAL A 16 -20.28 27.68 -13.12
CA VAL A 16 -19.77 26.94 -14.29
C VAL A 16 -18.45 26.25 -13.97
N VAL A 17 -17.52 26.91 -13.27
CA VAL A 17 -16.25 26.29 -12.81
C VAL A 17 -16.52 25.17 -11.80
N LEU A 18 -17.47 25.36 -10.88
CA LEU A 18 -17.86 24.33 -9.92
C LEU A 18 -18.49 23.12 -10.63
N VAL A 19 -19.41 23.34 -11.56
CA VAL A 19 -20.05 22.27 -12.36
C VAL A 19 -19.04 21.56 -13.26
N ALA A 20 -18.11 22.29 -13.88
CA ALA A 20 -17.04 21.69 -14.67
C ALA A 20 -16.08 20.86 -13.81
N SER A 21 -15.74 21.32 -12.60
CA SER A 21 -14.91 20.58 -11.65
C SER A 21 -15.61 19.32 -11.13
N LEU A 22 -16.93 19.38 -10.92
CA LEU A 22 -17.77 18.24 -10.55
C LEU A 22 -17.94 17.23 -11.70
N ALA A 23 -17.90 17.70 -12.97
CA ALA A 23 -17.95 16.83 -14.15
C ALA A 23 -16.64 16.07 -14.39
N SER A 24 -15.50 16.62 -13.96
CA SER A 24 -14.20 15.92 -13.98
C SER A 24 -13.93 15.05 -12.74
N ALA A 25 -14.80 15.12 -11.73
CA ALA A 25 -14.66 14.34 -10.52
C ALA A 25 -15.21 12.92 -10.70
N CYS A 26 -14.67 11.95 -9.95
CA CYS A 26 -15.46 10.75 -9.66
C CYS A 26 -16.82 11.21 -9.10
N SER A 27 -17.91 10.76 -9.76
CA SER A 27 -19.29 11.18 -9.50
C SER A 27 -19.54 11.50 -8.02
N PRO A 28 -20.17 12.64 -7.65
CA PRO A 28 -20.51 12.95 -6.25
C PRO A 28 -21.20 11.79 -5.52
N MET A 29 -21.93 10.94 -6.25
CA MET A 29 -22.53 9.70 -5.73
C MET A 29 -21.51 8.68 -5.23
N TYR A 30 -20.33 8.58 -5.85
CA TYR A 30 -19.22 7.75 -5.38
C TYR A 30 -18.78 8.19 -3.97
N VAL A 31 -18.53 9.48 -3.78
CA VAL A 31 -18.06 10.03 -2.49
C VAL A 31 -19.12 9.83 -1.41
N ILE A 32 -20.40 10.04 -1.73
CA ILE A 32 -21.51 9.75 -0.81
C ILE A 32 -21.56 8.28 -0.43
N ARG A 33 -21.44 7.36 -1.40
CA ARG A 33 -21.44 5.91 -1.13
C ARG A 33 -20.26 5.49 -0.26
N ALA A 34 -19.06 6.00 -0.54
CA ALA A 34 -17.88 5.76 0.29
C ALA A 34 -18.07 6.28 1.73
N GLY A 35 -18.63 7.49 1.88
CA GLY A 35 -18.96 8.05 3.20
C GLY A 35 -20.01 7.25 3.97
N ILE A 36 -21.02 6.69 3.29
CA ILE A 36 -22.03 5.82 3.93
C ILE A 36 -21.40 4.50 4.39
N ALA A 37 -20.56 3.88 3.57
CA ALA A 37 -19.87 2.64 3.91
C ALA A 37 -18.97 2.85 5.13
N GLU A 38 -18.16 3.91 5.12
CA GLU A 38 -17.30 4.29 6.25
C GLU A 38 -18.11 4.58 7.52
N ALA A 39 -19.23 5.30 7.41
CA ALA A 39 -20.11 5.57 8.55
C ALA A 39 -20.71 4.30 9.17
N LYS A 40 -21.00 3.26 8.35
CA LYS A 40 -21.45 1.95 8.86
C LYS A 40 -20.34 1.24 9.64
N ILE A 41 -19.13 1.23 9.09
CA ILE A 41 -17.94 0.63 9.74
C ILE A 41 -17.67 1.29 11.09
N LEU A 42 -17.66 2.63 11.11
CA LEU A 42 -17.42 3.42 12.30
C LEU A 42 -18.53 3.28 13.35
N ARG A 43 -19.77 3.04 12.94
CA ARG A 43 -20.90 2.80 13.87
C ARG A 43 -20.86 1.40 14.50
N ALA A 44 -20.37 0.41 13.77
CA ALA A 44 -20.30 -0.98 14.22
C ALA A 44 -19.07 -1.30 15.08
N ARG A 45 -18.15 -0.33 15.26
CA ARG A 45 -16.90 -0.56 15.99
C ARG A 45 -17.13 -0.82 17.48
N ARG A 46 -16.35 -1.73 18.04
CA ARG A 46 -16.25 -2.02 19.47
C ARG A 46 -14.81 -1.81 19.94
N PRO A 47 -14.55 -1.25 21.14
CA PRO A 47 -13.20 -1.18 21.69
C PRO A 47 -12.53 -2.56 21.70
N ILE A 48 -11.27 -2.66 21.27
CA ILE A 48 -10.58 -3.96 21.21
C ILE A 48 -10.58 -4.69 22.58
N PRO A 49 -10.31 -4.02 23.72
CA PRO A 49 -10.34 -4.69 25.01
C PRO A 49 -11.69 -5.35 25.33
N GLU A 50 -12.81 -4.72 24.92
CA GLU A 50 -14.14 -5.30 25.12
C GLU A 50 -14.36 -6.55 24.27
N VAL A 51 -13.84 -6.58 23.04
CA VAL A 51 -13.94 -7.74 22.15
C VAL A 51 -13.07 -8.89 22.65
N VAL A 52 -11.87 -8.60 23.16
CA VAL A 52 -10.95 -9.60 23.71
C VAL A 52 -11.51 -10.25 24.98
N LEU A 53 -12.16 -9.46 25.85
CA LEU A 53 -12.77 -9.94 27.10
C LEU A 53 -14.14 -10.61 26.91
N ASP A 54 -14.75 -10.50 25.73
CA ASP A 54 -16.04 -11.10 25.41
C ASP A 54 -15.92 -12.64 25.33
N PRO A 55 -16.64 -13.39 26.19
CA PRO A 55 -16.61 -14.86 26.17
C PRO A 55 -17.11 -15.47 24.85
N ALA A 56 -17.90 -14.72 24.06
CA ALA A 56 -18.40 -15.18 22.77
C ALA A 56 -17.38 -15.03 21.62
N THR A 57 -16.29 -14.28 21.83
CA THR A 57 -15.22 -14.14 20.83
C THR A 57 -14.37 -15.40 20.81
N ASP A 58 -14.06 -15.91 19.61
CA ASP A 58 -13.19 -17.07 19.44
C ASP A 58 -11.73 -16.75 19.78
N GLU A 59 -10.97 -17.78 20.19
CA GLU A 59 -9.59 -17.62 20.65
C GLU A 59 -8.62 -17.10 19.58
N ARG A 60 -8.87 -17.38 18.30
CA ARG A 60 -8.04 -16.86 17.20
C ARG A 60 -8.21 -15.35 17.06
N THR A 61 -9.45 -14.89 17.09
CA THR A 61 -9.76 -13.44 17.07
C THR A 61 -9.17 -12.75 18.30
N LYS A 62 -9.36 -13.30 19.51
CA LYS A 62 -8.75 -12.74 20.73
C LYS A 62 -7.23 -12.62 20.61
N THR A 63 -6.56 -13.69 20.20
CA THR A 63 -5.10 -13.73 20.04
C THR A 63 -4.60 -12.64 19.08
N LYS A 64 -5.24 -12.52 17.91
CA LYS A 64 -4.86 -11.51 16.90
C LYS A 64 -5.12 -10.09 17.36
N LEU A 65 -6.24 -9.85 18.03
CA LEU A 65 -6.55 -8.54 18.61
C LEU A 65 -5.58 -8.17 19.73
N THR A 66 -5.13 -9.13 20.54
CA THR A 66 -4.06 -8.93 21.52
C THR A 66 -2.76 -8.51 20.84
N PHE A 67 -2.35 -9.19 19.75
CA PHE A 67 -1.17 -8.78 18.97
C PHE A 67 -1.28 -7.37 18.41
N VAL A 68 -2.47 -6.96 17.95
CA VAL A 68 -2.71 -5.59 17.45
C VAL A 68 -2.48 -4.56 18.56
N VAL A 69 -2.99 -4.82 19.76
CA VAL A 69 -2.80 -3.93 20.93
C VAL A 69 -1.32 -3.89 21.35
N GLU A 70 -0.66 -5.05 21.42
CA GLU A 70 0.76 -5.13 21.75
C GLU A 70 1.63 -4.40 20.73
N ALA A 71 1.42 -4.63 19.42
CA ALA A 71 2.16 -3.97 18.35
C ALA A 71 1.96 -2.45 18.38
N ARG A 72 0.73 -1.98 18.61
CA ARG A 72 0.44 -0.56 18.79
C ARG A 72 1.19 0.03 19.99
N ASN A 73 1.20 -0.67 21.13
CA ASN A 73 1.92 -0.22 22.31
C ASN A 73 3.44 -0.21 22.08
N TYR A 74 3.97 -1.23 21.42
CA TYR A 74 5.38 -1.33 21.04
C TYR A 74 5.81 -0.20 20.11
N ALA A 75 4.97 0.16 19.13
CA ALA A 75 5.20 1.31 18.25
C ALA A 75 5.30 2.63 19.02
N ILE A 76 4.52 2.80 20.10
CA ILE A 76 4.60 3.97 20.97
C ILE A 76 5.85 3.91 21.87
N SER A 77 6.12 2.76 22.49
CA SER A 77 7.15 2.64 23.54
C SER A 77 8.56 2.53 22.97
N GLU A 78 8.76 1.68 21.96
CA GLU A 78 10.09 1.39 21.43
C GLU A 78 10.41 2.29 20.24
N PHE A 79 9.50 2.38 19.27
CA PHE A 79 9.73 3.16 18.04
C PHE A 79 9.42 4.66 18.19
N ARG A 80 8.71 5.06 19.25
CA ARG A 80 8.25 6.45 19.48
C ARG A 80 7.41 7.03 18.32
N LEU A 81 6.64 6.17 17.65
CA LEU A 81 5.74 6.60 16.59
C LEU A 81 4.56 7.40 17.19
N ASP A 82 4.08 8.37 16.41
CA ASP A 82 2.80 9.01 16.70
C ASP A 82 1.73 8.17 16.02
N VAL A 83 1.06 7.33 16.81
CA VAL A 83 0.12 6.33 16.30
C VAL A 83 -1.34 6.81 16.36
N GLY A 84 -1.59 8.01 16.88
CA GLY A 84 -2.95 8.56 17.03
C GLY A 84 -3.94 7.60 17.72
N ARG A 85 -5.17 7.53 17.18
CA ARG A 85 -6.27 6.67 17.68
C ARG A 85 -6.56 5.45 16.79
N SER A 86 -5.75 5.23 15.76
CA SER A 86 -5.88 4.06 14.88
C SER A 86 -5.75 2.77 15.69
N TYR A 87 -6.53 1.77 15.31
CA TYR A 87 -6.55 0.42 15.90
C TYR A 87 -6.78 0.35 17.41
N THR A 88 -7.59 1.27 17.95
CA THR A 88 -8.13 1.18 19.32
C THR A 88 -9.45 0.40 19.38
N SER A 89 -10.11 0.22 18.23
CA SER A 89 -11.39 -0.47 18.09
C SER A 89 -11.34 -1.49 16.96
N PHE A 90 -12.24 -2.47 17.02
CA PHE A 90 -12.43 -3.52 16.04
C PHE A 90 -13.84 -3.43 15.45
N THR A 91 -13.95 -3.65 14.14
CA THR A 91 -15.23 -3.78 13.44
C THR A 91 -15.30 -5.12 12.73
N GLN A 92 -16.29 -5.93 13.14
CA GLN A 92 -16.67 -7.13 12.38
C GLN A 92 -17.47 -6.71 11.15
N LEU A 93 -16.94 -7.00 9.97
CA LEU A 93 -17.66 -6.83 8.71
C LEU A 93 -18.59 -8.02 8.46
N GLU A 94 -19.70 -7.74 7.76
CA GLU A 94 -20.66 -8.76 7.30
C GLU A 94 -20.09 -9.57 6.11
N SER A 95 -19.20 -8.97 5.32
CA SER A 95 -18.53 -9.59 4.18
C SER A 95 -17.04 -9.83 4.45
N ASP A 96 -16.47 -10.77 3.71
CA ASP A 96 -15.04 -11.05 3.65
C ASP A 96 -14.28 -10.12 2.68
N THR A 97 -15.00 -9.25 1.98
CA THR A 97 -14.47 -8.26 1.06
C THR A 97 -15.00 -6.88 1.44
N LEU A 98 -14.09 -5.99 1.80
CA LEU A 98 -14.42 -4.63 2.20
C LEU A 98 -14.80 -3.76 0.99
N GLN A 99 -13.94 -3.80 -0.03
CA GLN A 99 -14.14 -3.17 -1.33
C GLN A 99 -13.25 -3.87 -2.36
N MET A 100 -13.63 -3.80 -3.62
CA MET A 100 -12.75 -4.09 -4.74
C MET A 100 -11.90 -2.86 -5.05
N VAL A 101 -10.65 -3.04 -5.45
CA VAL A 101 -9.75 -1.97 -5.88
C VAL A 101 -9.35 -2.23 -7.31
N LEU A 102 -9.62 -1.26 -8.17
CA LEU A 102 -9.27 -1.27 -9.58
C LEU A 102 -8.08 -0.35 -9.83
N SER A 103 -7.03 -0.92 -10.39
CA SER A 103 -5.89 -0.21 -10.99
C SER A 103 -5.94 -0.39 -12.50
N ALA A 104 -5.41 0.57 -13.25
CA ALA A 104 -5.26 0.45 -14.69
C ALA A 104 -3.98 1.15 -15.18
N SER A 105 -3.44 0.70 -16.30
CA SER A 105 -2.26 1.28 -16.95
C SER A 105 -2.36 1.14 -18.47
N PRO A 106 -1.89 2.11 -19.27
CA PRO A 106 -1.68 1.88 -20.70
C PRO A 106 -0.74 0.70 -20.92
N GLN A 107 -0.91 0.02 -22.05
CA GLN A 107 -0.12 -1.17 -22.38
C GLN A 107 1.33 -0.86 -22.78
N ASP A 108 1.58 0.36 -23.27
CA ASP A 108 2.82 0.81 -23.89
C ASP A 108 3.72 1.66 -22.98
N ARG A 109 3.34 1.84 -21.70
CA ARG A 109 4.11 2.58 -20.70
C ARG A 109 3.73 2.20 -19.28
N LEU A 110 4.69 2.27 -18.37
CA LEU A 110 4.46 2.18 -16.92
C LEU A 110 3.93 3.51 -16.38
N ALA A 111 2.63 3.76 -16.57
CA ALA A 111 1.98 4.95 -16.06
C ALA A 111 0.61 4.60 -15.48
N PRO A 112 0.35 4.83 -14.17
CA PRO A 112 -0.95 4.51 -13.60
C PRO A 112 -2.03 5.45 -14.17
N LYS A 113 -3.18 4.88 -14.55
CA LYS A 113 -4.41 5.65 -14.68
C LYS A 113 -4.72 6.24 -13.30
N THR A 114 -5.01 7.54 -13.26
CA THR A 114 -5.36 8.23 -12.01
C THR A 114 -6.83 8.64 -12.00
N TRP A 115 -7.45 8.57 -10.83
CA TRP A 115 -8.79 9.11 -10.57
C TRP A 115 -8.67 10.34 -9.67
N TRP A 116 -9.41 11.41 -9.97
CA TRP A 116 -9.40 12.62 -9.16
C TRP A 116 -10.55 12.63 -8.15
N PHE A 117 -10.22 12.98 -6.91
CA PHE A 117 -11.15 13.15 -5.79
C PHE A 117 -10.99 14.55 -5.18
N PRO A 118 -12.08 15.22 -4.76
CA PRO A 118 -12.02 16.62 -4.30
C PRO A 118 -11.09 16.89 -3.11
N ILE A 119 -10.93 15.92 -2.21
CA ILE A 119 -10.14 16.08 -0.97
C ILE A 119 -8.71 15.56 -1.16
N VAL A 120 -8.56 14.37 -1.76
CA VAL A 120 -7.28 13.64 -1.84
C VAL A 120 -6.48 13.97 -3.11
N GLY A 121 -7.13 14.53 -4.14
CA GLY A 121 -6.49 14.79 -5.43
C GLY A 121 -6.47 13.55 -6.33
N ARG A 122 -5.39 13.36 -7.10
CA ARG A 122 -5.24 12.22 -8.04
C ARG A 122 -4.70 11.00 -7.31
N VAL A 123 -5.40 9.88 -7.42
CA VAL A 123 -5.02 8.60 -6.80
C VAL A 123 -4.86 7.54 -7.91
N PRO A 124 -3.84 6.67 -7.84
CA PRO A 124 -3.52 5.70 -8.90
C PRO A 124 -4.37 4.40 -8.85
N TYR A 125 -5.53 4.44 -8.19
CA TYR A 125 -6.51 3.34 -8.10
C TYR A 125 -7.86 3.89 -7.63
N LYS A 126 -8.92 3.09 -7.79
CA LYS A 126 -10.27 3.42 -7.33
C LYS A 126 -10.90 2.23 -6.60
N GLY A 127 -11.48 2.49 -5.43
CA GLY A 127 -12.20 1.50 -4.64
C GLY A 127 -13.66 1.33 -5.10
N TYR A 128 -14.27 0.17 -4.93
CA TYR A 128 -15.64 -0.13 -5.31
C TYR A 128 -16.28 -1.01 -4.23
N PHE A 129 -17.32 -0.49 -3.57
CA PHE A 129 -18.10 -1.26 -2.58
C PHE A 129 -19.12 -2.23 -3.21
N ASN A 130 -19.36 -2.11 -4.51
CA ASN A 130 -20.20 -3.02 -5.28
C ASN A 130 -19.31 -3.68 -6.34
N GLU A 131 -19.22 -5.00 -6.28
CA GLU A 131 -18.32 -5.80 -7.11
C GLU A 131 -18.73 -5.74 -8.59
N ASP A 132 -20.02 -5.86 -8.91
CA ASP A 132 -20.51 -5.75 -10.30
C ASP A 132 -20.13 -4.43 -10.95
N ALA A 133 -20.20 -3.32 -10.20
CA ALA A 133 -19.79 -2.00 -10.67
C ALA A 133 -18.27 -1.90 -10.88
N ALA A 134 -17.48 -2.67 -10.13
CA ALA A 134 -16.03 -2.75 -10.28
C ALA A 134 -15.66 -3.54 -11.54
N ILE A 135 -16.33 -4.69 -11.76
CA ILE A 135 -16.17 -5.55 -12.94
C ILE A 135 -16.59 -4.78 -14.21
N GLU A 136 -17.70 -4.07 -14.17
CA GLU A 136 -18.17 -3.30 -15.32
C GLU A 136 -17.23 -2.13 -15.67
N GLU A 137 -16.60 -1.48 -14.68
CA GLU A 137 -15.56 -0.50 -14.98
C GLU A 137 -14.30 -1.17 -15.54
N GLN A 138 -13.89 -2.30 -14.96
CA GLN A 138 -12.73 -3.06 -15.43
C GLN A 138 -12.89 -3.39 -16.93
N ARG A 139 -14.05 -3.95 -17.32
CA ARG A 139 -14.36 -4.26 -18.72
C ARG A 139 -14.25 -3.05 -19.63
N LYS A 140 -14.78 -1.89 -19.22
CA LYS A 140 -14.67 -0.65 -20.02
C LYS A 140 -13.23 -0.21 -20.22
N LEU A 141 -12.40 -0.31 -19.17
CA LEU A 141 -10.99 0.06 -19.27
C LEU A 141 -10.22 -0.90 -20.17
N GLU A 142 -10.52 -2.20 -20.11
CA GLU A 142 -9.96 -3.20 -21.02
C GLU A 142 -10.37 -2.92 -22.48
N GLU A 143 -11.64 -2.57 -22.73
CA GLU A 143 -12.12 -2.13 -24.05
C GLU A 143 -11.45 -0.86 -24.56
N ASP A 144 -11.08 0.04 -23.65
CA ASP A 144 -10.31 1.26 -23.93
C ASP A 144 -8.79 0.98 -24.11
N GLY A 145 -8.35 -0.29 -24.07
CA GLY A 145 -6.96 -0.69 -24.30
C GLY A 145 -6.05 -0.54 -23.07
N PHE A 146 -6.60 -0.53 -21.86
CA PHE A 146 -5.82 -0.54 -20.63
C PHE A 146 -5.56 -1.97 -20.16
N ASP A 147 -4.35 -2.21 -19.63
CA ASP A 147 -4.15 -3.27 -18.67
C ASP A 147 -4.89 -2.91 -17.38
N THR A 148 -5.56 -3.88 -16.77
CA THR A 148 -6.29 -3.67 -15.52
C THR A 148 -5.86 -4.66 -14.45
N TYR A 149 -6.11 -4.28 -13.20
CA TYR A 149 -6.02 -5.18 -12.07
C TYR A 149 -7.12 -4.89 -11.08
N LEU A 150 -8.06 -5.83 -10.95
CA LEU A 150 -9.16 -5.79 -9.99
C LEU A 150 -8.87 -6.79 -8.87
N ARG A 151 -8.86 -6.33 -7.62
CA ARG A 151 -8.61 -7.19 -6.45
C ARG A 151 -9.44 -6.78 -5.24
N PRO A 152 -9.76 -7.70 -4.32
CA PRO A 152 -10.26 -7.31 -3.01
C PRO A 152 -9.16 -6.54 -2.25
N THR A 153 -9.56 -5.61 -1.39
CA THR A 153 -8.67 -5.07 -0.35
C THR A 153 -9.07 -5.61 1.02
N ALA A 154 -8.06 -6.00 1.80
CA ALA A 154 -8.23 -6.45 3.18
C ALA A 154 -8.19 -5.29 4.18
N ALA A 155 -7.54 -4.18 3.82
CA ALA A 155 -7.39 -2.99 4.64
C ALA A 155 -8.08 -1.79 3.97
N PHE A 156 -8.66 -0.93 4.79
CA PHE A 156 -8.96 0.45 4.45
C PHE A 156 -8.28 1.30 5.51
N SER A 157 -7.32 2.10 5.06
CA SER A 157 -6.62 3.08 5.87
C SER A 157 -6.97 4.44 5.33
N THR A 158 -7.37 5.32 6.22
CA THR A 158 -7.60 6.72 5.87
C THR A 158 -6.32 7.53 5.91
N LEU A 159 -5.14 6.88 5.89
CA LEU A 159 -3.81 7.50 6.00
C LEU A 159 -3.67 8.32 7.28
N GLY A 160 -4.28 7.86 8.38
CA GLY A 160 -4.20 8.50 9.70
C GLY A 160 -5.13 9.67 9.94
N TRP A 161 -5.94 10.06 8.97
CA TRP A 161 -6.89 11.17 9.13
C TRP A 161 -8.04 10.82 10.09
N PHE A 162 -8.34 9.53 10.28
CA PHE A 162 -9.38 9.04 11.19
C PHE A 162 -8.86 7.99 12.17
N ALA A 163 -9.66 7.74 13.21
CA ALA A 163 -9.43 6.68 14.19
C ALA A 163 -9.87 5.33 13.62
N ASP A 164 -9.14 4.84 12.63
CA ASP A 164 -9.54 3.67 11.83
C ASP A 164 -9.63 2.41 12.71
N PRO A 165 -10.78 1.71 12.71
CA PRO A 165 -10.89 0.44 13.41
C PRO A 165 -10.10 -0.65 12.68
N LEU A 166 -9.63 -1.65 13.41
CA LEU A 166 -9.17 -2.88 12.81
C LEU A 166 -10.38 -3.62 12.21
N LEU A 167 -10.31 -4.02 10.95
CA LEU A 167 -11.39 -4.71 10.26
C LEU A 167 -11.20 -6.22 10.31
N SER A 168 -12.29 -6.99 10.42
CA SER A 168 -12.23 -8.47 10.45
C SER A 168 -11.53 -9.10 9.25
N THR A 169 -11.48 -8.41 8.10
CA THR A 169 -10.73 -8.83 6.90
C THR A 169 -9.23 -8.96 7.13
N LEU A 170 -8.65 -8.16 8.05
CA LEU A 170 -7.24 -8.25 8.44
C LEU A 170 -6.96 -9.47 9.32
N LEU A 171 -7.96 -10.01 10.01
CA LEU A 171 -7.82 -11.22 10.82
C LEU A 171 -7.63 -12.49 9.98
N ARG A 172 -7.63 -12.40 8.64
CA ARG A 172 -7.25 -13.51 7.75
C ARG A 172 -5.73 -13.68 7.62
N LEU A 173 -4.98 -12.58 7.72
CA LEU A 173 -3.51 -12.56 7.72
C LEU A 173 -2.99 -13.40 8.88
N ASP A 174 -1.85 -14.08 8.75
CA ASP A 174 -1.19 -14.64 9.94
C ASP A 174 -0.70 -13.54 10.88
N GLU A 175 -0.26 -13.92 12.08
CA GLU A 175 0.09 -12.94 13.11
C GLU A 175 1.26 -12.04 12.70
N VAL A 176 2.19 -12.53 11.87
CA VAL A 176 3.34 -11.73 11.41
C VAL A 176 2.89 -10.68 10.41
N ASP A 177 2.12 -11.09 9.38
CA ASP A 177 1.57 -10.15 8.39
C ASP A 177 0.58 -9.15 9.01
N LEU A 178 -0.18 -9.58 10.02
CA LEU A 178 -1.10 -8.69 10.75
C LEU A 178 -0.33 -7.60 11.49
N VAL A 179 0.73 -7.96 12.21
CA VAL A 179 1.56 -6.98 12.93
C VAL A 179 2.30 -6.08 11.95
N GLU A 180 2.88 -6.63 10.88
CA GLU A 180 3.48 -5.83 9.79
C GLU A 180 2.49 -4.79 9.25
N THR A 181 1.27 -5.22 8.93
CA THR A 181 0.22 -4.31 8.41
C THR A 181 -0.16 -3.25 9.44
N VAL A 182 -0.31 -3.61 10.71
CA VAL A 182 -0.61 -2.64 11.77
C VAL A 182 0.51 -1.60 11.85
N LEU A 183 1.77 -2.03 11.91
CA LEU A 183 2.91 -1.13 12.02
C LEU A 183 3.10 -0.25 10.76
N HIS A 184 2.87 -0.80 9.57
CA HIS A 184 2.82 -0.06 8.30
C HIS A 184 1.83 1.10 8.40
N GLU A 185 0.59 0.80 8.77
CA GLU A 185 -0.48 1.80 8.79
C GLU A 185 -0.29 2.82 9.92
N LEU A 186 0.26 2.42 11.06
CA LEU A 186 0.63 3.34 12.14
C LEU A 186 1.79 4.27 11.74
N SER A 187 2.66 3.86 10.82
CA SER A 187 3.77 4.71 10.37
C SER A 187 3.30 5.91 9.55
N HIS A 188 2.20 5.78 8.78
CA HIS A 188 1.58 6.88 8.04
C HIS A 188 1.11 8.00 8.97
N ASN A 189 0.67 7.67 10.19
CA ASN A 189 0.30 8.66 11.21
C ASN A 189 1.52 9.48 11.67
N HIS A 190 2.70 8.86 11.67
CA HIS A 190 3.91 9.49 12.16
C HIS A 190 4.63 10.31 11.09
N LEU A 191 4.67 9.84 9.84
CA LEU A 191 5.30 10.52 8.72
C LEU A 191 4.51 10.26 7.43
N PHE A 192 4.06 11.34 6.80
CA PHE A 192 3.42 11.33 5.49
C PHE A 192 3.86 12.56 4.69
N VAL A 193 4.60 12.33 3.61
CA VAL A 193 5.11 13.41 2.74
C VAL A 193 4.11 13.68 1.63
N LYS A 194 3.59 14.91 1.57
CA LYS A 194 2.52 15.29 0.65
C LYS A 194 2.95 15.11 -0.81
N GLY A 195 2.17 14.36 -1.58
CA GLY A 195 2.43 14.13 -3.01
C GLY A 195 3.44 13.02 -3.31
N GLN A 196 4.17 12.53 -2.30
CA GLN A 196 5.20 11.51 -2.45
C GLN A 196 4.67 10.11 -2.14
N VAL A 197 3.65 9.66 -2.89
CA VAL A 197 2.95 8.37 -2.62
C VAL A 197 3.90 7.18 -2.62
N ARG A 198 4.82 7.11 -3.59
CA ARG A 198 5.79 5.99 -3.67
C ARG A 198 6.69 5.94 -2.43
N PHE A 199 7.17 7.09 -1.97
CA PHE A 199 7.96 7.18 -0.74
C PHE A 199 7.14 6.78 0.48
N ASN A 200 5.94 7.33 0.65
CA ASN A 200 5.11 7.04 1.82
C ASN A 200 4.81 5.54 1.95
N GLU A 201 4.47 4.86 0.85
CA GLU A 201 4.24 3.41 0.89
C GLU A 201 5.53 2.61 1.12
N SER A 202 6.67 3.03 0.56
CA SER A 202 7.95 2.34 0.75
C SER A 202 8.47 2.50 2.18
N PHE A 203 8.36 3.72 2.73
CA PHE A 203 8.65 4.03 4.13
C PHE A 203 7.76 3.20 5.07
N ALA A 204 6.45 3.18 4.83
CA ALA A 204 5.54 2.42 5.66
C ALA A 204 5.80 0.91 5.59
N THR A 205 6.13 0.42 4.40
CA THR A 205 6.53 -0.99 4.18
C THR A 205 7.79 -1.33 4.98
N PHE A 206 8.80 -0.45 4.94
CA PHE A 206 10.01 -0.59 5.73
C PHE A 206 9.72 -0.63 7.23
N VAL A 207 8.97 0.34 7.75
CA VAL A 207 8.61 0.40 9.19
C VAL A 207 7.80 -0.81 9.61
N GLY A 208 6.85 -1.25 8.78
CA GLY A 208 6.03 -2.43 9.03
C GLY A 208 6.88 -3.70 9.19
N ARG A 209 7.81 -3.93 8.26
CA ARG A 209 8.61 -5.16 8.19
C ARG A 209 9.75 -5.18 9.19
N ALA A 210 10.57 -4.13 9.22
CA ALA A 210 11.63 -3.99 10.22
C ALA A 210 11.03 -3.95 11.63
N GLY A 211 9.90 -3.27 11.80
CA GLY A 211 9.19 -3.20 13.07
C GLY A 211 8.60 -4.54 13.49
N ALA A 212 8.11 -5.36 12.57
CA ALA A 212 7.64 -6.72 12.88
C ALA A 212 8.78 -7.63 13.34
N ILE A 213 9.97 -7.51 12.74
CA ILE A 213 11.17 -8.22 13.21
C ILE A 213 11.47 -7.81 14.65
N GLU A 214 11.68 -6.51 14.90
CA GLU A 214 11.96 -5.98 16.24
C GLU A 214 10.91 -6.45 17.26
N PHE A 215 9.62 -6.33 16.91
CA PHE A 215 8.51 -6.74 17.76
C PHE A 215 8.57 -8.23 18.11
N PHE A 216 8.62 -9.14 17.13
CA PHE A 216 8.59 -10.58 17.43
C PHE A 216 9.88 -11.10 18.05
N CYS A 217 11.02 -10.47 17.77
CA CYS A 217 12.31 -10.88 18.31
C CYS A 217 12.54 -10.35 19.75
N ASN A 218 11.96 -9.20 20.11
CA ASN A 218 12.30 -8.52 21.38
C ASN A 218 11.12 -8.28 22.35
N ARG A 219 9.86 -8.49 21.95
CA ARG A 219 8.71 -8.36 22.87
C ARG A 219 8.73 -9.42 23.98
N GLU A 220 7.92 -9.23 25.01
CA GLU A 220 7.66 -10.27 26.01
C GLU A 220 7.05 -11.53 25.35
N GLY A 221 7.66 -12.69 25.61
CA GLY A 221 7.31 -13.94 24.91
C GLY A 221 7.77 -14.00 23.45
N GLY A 222 8.63 -13.08 23.02
CA GLY A 222 9.43 -13.14 21.80
C GLY A 222 10.78 -13.80 22.01
N GLY A 223 11.64 -13.69 21.00
CA GLY A 223 13.03 -14.18 21.01
C GLY A 223 13.55 -14.49 19.61
N SER A 224 14.87 -14.43 19.42
CA SER A 224 15.55 -14.67 18.14
C SER A 224 15.18 -16.00 17.49
N ASP A 225 14.98 -17.02 18.31
CA ASP A 225 14.77 -18.40 17.86
C ASP A 225 13.28 -18.75 17.76
N THR A 226 12.39 -17.78 18.00
CA THR A 226 10.95 -18.01 17.89
C THR A 226 10.53 -18.07 16.42
N VAL A 227 9.56 -18.95 16.12
CA VAL A 227 9.02 -19.13 14.76
C VAL A 227 8.55 -17.81 14.14
N LYS A 228 7.98 -16.90 14.94
CA LYS A 228 7.49 -15.61 14.44
C LYS A 228 8.62 -14.63 14.12
N CYS A 229 9.67 -14.56 14.95
CA CYS A 229 10.87 -13.77 14.67
C CYS A 229 11.56 -14.28 13.40
N LEU A 230 11.84 -15.59 13.31
CA LEU A 230 12.47 -16.19 12.14
C LEU A 230 11.65 -15.98 10.86
N ARG A 231 10.32 -16.10 10.94
CA ARG A 231 9.42 -15.80 9.80
C ARG A 231 9.46 -14.33 9.41
N ALA A 232 9.43 -13.39 10.35
CA ALA A 232 9.52 -11.96 10.04
C ALA A 232 10.84 -11.61 9.34
N GLN A 233 11.95 -12.17 9.80
CA GLN A 233 13.27 -11.99 9.19
C GLN A 233 13.34 -12.59 7.77
N ALA A 234 12.83 -13.82 7.59
CA ALA A 234 12.78 -14.49 6.31
C ALA A 234 11.93 -13.69 5.29
N ARG A 235 10.76 -13.19 5.71
CA ARG A 235 9.92 -12.33 4.86
C ARG A 235 10.63 -11.07 4.42
N TRP A 236 11.34 -10.40 5.33
CA TRP A 236 12.08 -9.18 4.98
C TRP A 236 13.19 -9.43 3.95
N ARG A 237 13.90 -10.56 4.06
CA ARG A 237 14.88 -10.96 3.03
C ARG A 237 14.21 -11.26 1.69
N ASP A 238 13.12 -12.02 1.68
CA ASP A 238 12.38 -12.31 0.45
C ASP A 238 11.87 -11.04 -0.23
N HIS A 239 11.46 -10.04 0.56
CA HIS A 239 10.99 -8.76 0.05
C HIS A 239 12.08 -7.95 -0.65
N GLN A 240 13.30 -7.92 -0.10
CA GLN A 240 14.45 -7.29 -0.75
C GLN A 240 14.87 -8.04 -2.02
N ARG A 241 14.80 -9.38 -2.01
CA ARG A 241 15.02 -10.19 -3.22
C ARG A 241 13.98 -9.92 -4.30
N PHE A 242 12.70 -9.82 -3.90
CA PHE A 242 11.60 -9.53 -4.82
C PHE A 242 11.69 -8.10 -5.40
N GLU A 243 12.07 -7.11 -4.59
CA GLU A 243 12.39 -5.77 -5.08
C GLU A 243 13.43 -5.83 -6.20
N GLY A 244 14.60 -6.44 -5.96
CA GLY A 244 15.66 -6.49 -6.97
C GLY A 244 15.22 -7.16 -8.28
N PHE A 245 14.40 -8.21 -8.18
CA PHE A 245 13.78 -8.83 -9.34
C PHE A 245 12.81 -7.88 -10.09
N ILE A 246 11.95 -7.16 -9.37
CA ILE A 246 10.99 -6.23 -9.96
C ILE A 246 11.68 -5.02 -10.58
N ASP A 247 12.73 -4.49 -9.96
CA ASP A 247 13.49 -3.37 -10.51
C ASP A 247 14.14 -3.76 -11.84
N GLY A 248 14.76 -4.94 -11.94
CA GLY A 248 15.31 -5.45 -13.19
C GLY A 248 14.27 -5.67 -14.30
N LEU A 249 13.03 -6.03 -13.94
CA LEU A 249 11.90 -6.09 -14.88
C LEU A 249 11.49 -4.69 -15.37
N VAL A 250 11.36 -3.73 -14.44
CA VAL A 250 10.99 -2.35 -14.75
C VAL A 250 12.01 -1.69 -15.66
N GLU A 251 13.30 -1.82 -15.37
CA GLU A 251 14.38 -1.25 -16.20
C GLU A 251 14.29 -1.71 -17.66
N GLN A 252 14.07 -3.01 -17.89
CA GLN A 252 13.98 -3.56 -19.23
C GLN A 252 12.73 -3.11 -19.98
N LEU A 253 11.60 -2.98 -19.27
CA LEU A 253 10.38 -2.43 -19.86
C LEU A 253 10.53 -0.95 -20.20
N GLU A 254 11.19 -0.16 -19.36
CA GLU A 254 11.40 1.26 -19.60
C GLU A 254 12.23 1.51 -20.86
N VAL A 255 13.24 0.68 -21.15
CA VAL A 255 13.99 0.75 -22.42
C VAL A 255 13.05 0.65 -23.63
N VAL A 256 12.11 -0.29 -23.63
CA VAL A 256 11.13 -0.47 -24.72
C VAL A 256 10.11 0.67 -24.75
N TYR A 257 9.57 1.04 -23.60
CA TYR A 257 8.50 2.03 -23.50
C TYR A 257 8.96 3.45 -23.82
N GLN A 258 10.19 3.80 -23.47
CA GLN A 258 10.75 5.14 -23.72
C GLN A 258 11.31 5.28 -25.14
N ASP A 259 11.52 4.19 -25.89
CA ASP A 259 11.97 4.27 -27.27
C ASP A 259 10.89 4.89 -28.17
N THR A 260 11.16 6.10 -28.67
CA THR A 260 10.23 6.84 -29.55
C THR A 260 10.22 6.34 -30.99
N ALA A 261 11.16 5.48 -31.39
CA ALA A 261 11.21 4.89 -32.73
C ALA A 261 10.30 3.65 -32.86
N LEU A 262 9.96 3.00 -31.74
CA LEU A 262 9.08 1.83 -31.73
C LEU A 262 7.60 2.25 -31.85
N ALA A 263 6.87 1.57 -32.74
CA ALA A 263 5.43 1.69 -32.84
C ALA A 263 4.74 1.03 -31.63
N TYR A 264 3.49 1.45 -31.35
CA TYR A 264 2.68 0.92 -30.24
C TYR A 264 2.65 -0.62 -30.22
N GLU A 265 2.27 -1.25 -31.33
CA GLU A 265 2.15 -2.71 -31.43
C GLU A 265 3.49 -3.42 -31.16
N THR A 266 4.61 -2.83 -31.59
CA THR A 266 5.94 -3.36 -31.30
C THR A 266 6.27 -3.28 -29.82
N LYS A 267 5.95 -2.16 -29.15
CA LYS A 267 6.16 -2.03 -27.69
C LYS A 267 5.36 -3.07 -26.91
N VAL A 268 4.11 -3.30 -27.29
CA VAL A 268 3.25 -4.29 -26.64
C VAL A 268 3.79 -5.71 -26.90
N ALA A 269 4.23 -6.03 -28.12
CA ALA A 269 4.80 -7.35 -28.42
C ALA A 269 6.12 -7.62 -27.66
N GLU A 270 7.05 -6.65 -27.64
CA GLU A 270 8.32 -6.78 -26.91
C GLU A 270 8.10 -6.87 -25.38
N ARG A 271 7.11 -6.14 -24.85
CA ARG A 271 6.69 -6.27 -23.46
C ARG A 271 6.30 -7.70 -23.10
N GLU A 272 5.49 -8.37 -23.91
CA GLU A 272 5.07 -9.76 -23.62
C GLU A 272 6.28 -10.69 -23.54
N VAL A 273 7.25 -10.55 -24.44
CA VAL A 273 8.51 -11.31 -24.39
C VAL A 273 9.29 -11.04 -23.11
N ILE A 274 9.32 -9.78 -22.66
CA ILE A 274 9.96 -9.42 -21.39
C ILE A 274 9.21 -10.05 -20.21
N PHE A 275 7.88 -9.99 -20.19
CA PHE A 275 7.07 -10.60 -19.14
C PHE A 275 7.25 -12.11 -19.05
N ASP A 276 7.15 -12.83 -20.16
CA ASP A 276 7.31 -14.28 -20.21
C ASP A 276 8.67 -14.70 -19.66
N ARG A 277 9.75 -14.06 -20.11
CA ARG A 277 11.11 -14.32 -19.60
C ARG A 277 11.23 -14.06 -18.10
N HIS A 278 10.61 -13.00 -17.56
CA HIS A 278 10.69 -12.71 -16.13
C HIS A 278 9.83 -13.65 -15.30
N LEU A 279 8.72 -14.17 -15.83
CA LEU A 279 7.97 -15.23 -15.18
C LEU A 279 8.82 -16.52 -15.10
N GLU A 280 9.59 -16.84 -16.14
CA GLU A 280 10.53 -17.97 -16.11
C GLU A 280 11.66 -17.76 -15.09
N ILE A 281 12.31 -16.59 -15.07
CA ILE A 281 13.34 -16.24 -14.08
C ILE A 281 12.76 -16.31 -12.67
N PHE A 282 11.54 -15.79 -12.47
CA PHE A 282 10.90 -15.83 -11.17
C PHE A 282 10.66 -17.28 -10.71
N ALA A 283 10.13 -18.13 -11.59
CA ALA A 283 9.83 -19.52 -11.25
C ALA A 283 11.08 -20.36 -10.97
N ASN A 284 12.15 -20.15 -11.73
CA ASN A 284 13.35 -21.01 -11.68
C ASN A 284 14.43 -20.52 -10.72
N ASP A 285 14.58 -19.21 -10.54
CA ASP A 285 15.71 -18.63 -9.81
C ASP A 285 15.25 -17.87 -8.56
N VAL A 286 14.24 -17.00 -8.68
CA VAL A 286 13.86 -16.07 -7.59
C VAL A 286 12.99 -16.76 -6.55
N GLN A 287 11.87 -17.38 -6.95
CA GLN A 287 10.95 -18.03 -6.02
C GLN A 287 11.61 -19.14 -5.20
N PRO A 288 12.50 -20.00 -5.75
CA PRO A 288 13.23 -20.99 -4.96
C PRO A 288 14.20 -20.39 -3.93
N SER A 289 14.64 -19.15 -4.11
CA SER A 289 15.49 -18.43 -3.15
C SER A 289 14.72 -17.90 -1.92
N PHE A 290 13.39 -17.95 -1.94
CA PHE A 290 12.56 -17.43 -0.87
C PHE A 290 12.48 -18.37 0.33
N GLU A 291 12.57 -17.80 1.53
CA GLU A 291 12.65 -18.52 2.79
C GLU A 291 11.29 -18.64 3.49
N ALA A 292 10.34 -17.73 3.20
CA ALA A 292 9.03 -17.67 3.86
C ALA A 292 7.86 -17.95 2.91
N SER A 293 8.12 -18.55 1.74
CA SER A 293 7.12 -18.80 0.68
C SER A 293 6.28 -17.57 0.36
N THR A 294 6.90 -16.39 0.36
CA THR A 294 6.25 -15.13 0.00
C THR A 294 6.00 -15.07 -1.52
N TYR A 295 5.12 -14.15 -1.95
CA TYR A 295 4.83 -13.86 -3.35
C TYR A 295 4.43 -15.04 -4.26
N GLN A 296 3.93 -16.16 -3.71
CA GLN A 296 3.37 -17.27 -4.48
C GLN A 296 2.29 -16.82 -5.48
N GLY A 297 1.57 -15.76 -5.11
CA GLY A 297 0.57 -15.10 -5.95
C GLY A 297 1.10 -14.53 -7.26
N PHE A 298 2.42 -14.31 -7.41
CA PHE A 298 3.01 -13.69 -8.60
C PHE A 298 2.82 -14.54 -9.85
N LEU A 299 3.03 -15.86 -9.75
CA LEU A 299 2.87 -16.78 -10.90
C LEU A 299 1.42 -17.07 -11.27
N VAL A 300 0.46 -16.81 -10.37
CA VAL A 300 -0.97 -17.08 -10.61
C VAL A 300 -1.78 -15.83 -10.91
N THR A 301 -1.20 -14.65 -10.74
CA THR A 301 -1.81 -13.37 -11.14
C THR A 301 -1.26 -13.00 -12.51
N PRO A 302 -2.09 -12.72 -13.52
CA PRO A 302 -1.60 -12.28 -14.83
C PRO A 302 -0.66 -11.08 -14.71
N LEU A 303 0.53 -11.19 -15.32
CA LEU A 303 1.50 -10.10 -15.33
C LEU A 303 1.12 -9.11 -16.44
N ASN A 304 0.91 -7.86 -16.05
CA ASN A 304 0.62 -6.74 -16.94
C ASN A 304 1.07 -5.43 -16.27
N ASN A 305 0.96 -4.29 -16.96
CA ASN A 305 1.44 -3.02 -16.39
C ASN A 305 0.68 -2.60 -15.11
N ALA A 306 -0.62 -2.90 -15.00
CA ALA A 306 -1.42 -2.56 -13.83
C ALA A 306 -1.08 -3.43 -12.59
N THR A 307 -0.84 -4.73 -12.79
CA THR A 307 -0.38 -5.63 -11.71
C THR A 307 1.05 -5.28 -11.30
N LEU A 308 1.94 -5.03 -12.26
CA LEU A 308 3.33 -4.64 -12.02
C LEU A 308 3.42 -3.32 -11.24
N LEU A 309 2.73 -2.25 -11.66
CA LEU A 309 2.74 -0.96 -10.95
C LEU A 309 2.22 -1.06 -9.51
N THR A 310 1.32 -2.02 -9.24
CA THR A 310 0.88 -2.29 -7.88
C THR A 310 2.00 -2.90 -7.04
N ARG A 311 2.86 -3.76 -7.62
CA ARG A 311 4.04 -4.32 -6.93
C ARG A 311 5.12 -3.28 -6.70
N VAL A 312 5.46 -2.50 -7.74
CA VAL A 312 6.48 -1.44 -7.68
C VAL A 312 6.19 -0.42 -6.58
N ARG A 313 4.91 -0.08 -6.35
CA ARG A 313 4.50 0.89 -5.32
C ARG A 313 4.97 0.53 -3.90
N TYR A 314 4.97 -0.76 -3.56
CA TYR A 314 5.27 -1.25 -2.21
C TYR A 314 6.67 -1.86 -2.08
N ASN A 315 7.41 -2.00 -3.18
CA ASN A 315 8.72 -2.68 -3.17
C ASN A 315 9.76 -1.80 -3.88
N HIS A 316 9.91 -0.55 -3.44
CA HIS A 316 10.89 0.36 -4.02
C HIS A 316 11.89 0.85 -2.97
N ARG A 317 13.18 0.73 -3.29
CA ARG A 317 14.31 1.15 -2.45
C ARG A 317 14.31 0.52 -1.05
N LEU A 318 13.77 -0.70 -0.90
CA LEU A 318 13.72 -1.40 0.39
C LEU A 318 15.13 -1.78 0.87
N GLN A 319 16.05 -2.11 -0.04
CA GLN A 319 17.47 -2.30 0.27
C GLN A 319 18.14 -1.02 0.80
N ASP A 320 17.75 0.15 0.28
CA ASP A 320 18.27 1.43 0.76
C ASP A 320 17.74 1.78 2.15
N PHE A 321 16.48 1.44 2.43
CA PHE A 321 15.94 1.50 3.80
C PHE A 321 16.65 0.52 4.74
N GLN A 322 17.02 -0.67 4.28
CA GLN A 322 17.83 -1.61 5.06
C GLN A 322 19.21 -1.03 5.38
N ALA A 323 19.88 -0.44 4.39
CA ALA A 323 21.17 0.21 4.59
C ALA A 323 21.07 1.43 5.53
N LEU A 324 19.95 2.17 5.49
CA LEU A 324 19.66 3.21 6.48
C LEU A 324 19.53 2.63 7.89
N LEU A 325 18.78 1.54 8.05
CA LEU A 325 18.60 0.87 9.34
C LEU A 325 19.94 0.43 9.94
N GLU A 326 20.81 -0.17 9.12
CA GLU A 326 22.16 -0.60 9.53
C GLU A 326 23.04 0.59 9.93
N ARG A 327 22.98 1.70 9.17
CA ARG A 327 23.73 2.93 9.47
C ARG A 327 23.33 3.55 10.81
N GLU A 328 22.03 3.64 11.07
CA GLU A 328 21.50 4.27 12.28
C GLU A 328 21.51 3.33 13.51
N GLY A 329 21.53 2.02 13.26
CA GLY A 329 21.66 0.96 14.25
C GLY A 329 20.36 0.50 14.91
N ASP A 330 19.29 1.29 14.84
CA ASP A 330 17.96 0.92 15.31
C ASP A 330 16.85 1.62 14.49
N LEU A 331 15.65 1.01 14.49
CA LEU A 331 14.52 1.49 13.68
C LEU A 331 14.05 2.87 14.10
N ARG A 332 14.07 3.18 15.41
CA ARG A 332 13.63 4.48 15.92
C ARG A 332 14.49 5.61 15.36
N ARG A 333 15.82 5.45 15.36
CA ARG A 333 16.74 6.44 14.81
C ARG A 333 16.59 6.59 13.31
N ALA A 334 16.44 5.49 12.57
CA ALA A 334 16.19 5.52 11.13
C ALA A 334 14.90 6.30 10.78
N VAL A 335 13.81 6.03 11.49
CA VAL A 335 12.54 6.74 11.30
C VAL A 335 12.67 8.23 11.67
N GLN A 336 13.32 8.53 12.79
CA GLN A 336 13.53 9.92 13.23
C GLN A 336 14.38 10.71 12.22
N TYR A 337 15.45 10.11 11.70
CA TYR A 337 16.32 10.72 10.68
C TYR A 337 15.52 11.10 9.43
N LEU A 338 14.67 10.19 8.93
CA LEU A 338 13.81 10.49 7.78
C LEU A 338 12.86 11.63 8.10
N LYS A 339 12.16 11.56 9.24
CA LYS A 339 11.20 12.57 9.66
C LYS A 339 11.81 13.97 9.78
N ASP A 340 13.03 14.08 10.29
CA ASP A 340 13.73 15.35 10.44
C ASP A 340 14.27 15.90 9.10
N GLY A 341 14.52 15.02 8.13
CA GLY A 341 15.14 15.38 6.85
C GLY A 341 14.17 15.66 5.70
N VAL A 342 12.96 15.07 5.69
CA VAL A 342 12.06 15.08 4.52
C VAL A 342 11.65 16.46 4.02
N ASP A 343 11.54 17.45 4.90
CA ASP A 343 11.17 18.82 4.52
C ASP A 343 12.36 19.60 3.90
N GLY A 344 13.58 19.05 4.00
CA GLY A 344 14.82 19.64 3.50
C GLY A 344 15.24 19.18 2.10
N VAL A 345 14.47 18.29 1.46
CA VAL A 345 14.79 17.69 0.16
C VAL A 345 13.57 17.70 -0.77
N ASP A 346 13.81 17.72 -2.09
CA ASP A 346 12.75 17.64 -3.09
C ASP A 346 12.24 16.19 -3.25
N ASP A 347 13.17 15.23 -3.31
CA ASP A 347 12.89 13.80 -3.29
C ASP A 347 13.30 13.19 -1.94
N PRO A 348 12.35 12.70 -1.11
CA PRO A 348 12.67 12.08 0.17
C PRO A 348 13.52 10.81 0.06
N PHE A 349 13.60 10.18 -1.12
CA PHE A 349 14.53 9.06 -1.35
C PHE A 349 16.01 9.50 -1.34
N ASP A 350 16.33 10.78 -1.53
CA ASP A 350 17.70 11.31 -1.45
C ASP A 350 18.29 11.24 -0.03
N LEU A 351 17.45 11.03 0.99
CA LEU A 351 17.89 10.82 2.36
C LEU A 351 18.46 9.42 2.59
N LEU A 352 18.11 8.45 1.74
CA LEU A 352 18.54 7.08 1.88
C LEU A 352 19.97 6.89 1.35
N PRO A 353 20.83 6.15 2.07
CA PRO A 353 22.09 5.68 1.49
C PRO A 353 21.81 4.78 0.27
N VAL A 354 22.81 4.55 -0.57
CA VAL A 354 22.73 3.52 -1.60
C VAL A 354 22.94 2.16 -0.93
N GLY A 355 21.88 1.36 -0.87
CA GLY A 355 21.94 -0.04 -0.49
C GLY A 355 22.56 -0.85 -1.62
N THR A 356 23.49 -1.73 -1.28
CA THR A 356 23.99 -2.75 -2.20
C THR A 356 23.85 -4.09 -1.51
N LEU A 357 23.16 -5.05 -2.13
CA LEU A 357 23.27 -6.44 -1.72
C LEU A 357 24.74 -6.88 -1.81
N ASP A 358 25.24 -7.51 -0.75
CA ASP A 358 26.39 -8.40 -0.87
C ASP A 358 25.93 -9.66 -1.63
N PRO A 359 26.47 -9.96 -2.82
CA PRO A 359 26.13 -11.17 -3.55
C PRO A 359 26.49 -12.47 -2.82
N SER A 360 27.22 -12.41 -1.70
CA SER A 360 27.52 -13.57 -0.86
C SER A 360 26.47 -13.87 0.20
N ALA A 361 25.42 -13.05 0.32
CA ALA A 361 24.25 -13.31 1.16
C ALA A 361 23.17 -14.18 0.47
N PHE A 362 23.48 -14.78 -0.68
CA PHE A 362 22.63 -15.66 -1.48
C PHE A 362 22.91 -17.14 -1.25
#